data_AF-A0A353PSS4-F1
#
_entry.id   AF-A0A353PSS4-F1
#
_cell.length_a   1.000
_cell.length_b   1.000
_cell.length_c   1.000
_cell.angle_alpha   90.00
_cell.angle_beta   90.00
_cell.angle_gamma   90.00
#
_symmetry.space_group_name_H-M   'P 1'
#
loop_
_entity.id
_entity.type
_entity.pdbx_description
1 polymer ?
#
loop_
_entity_poly.entity_id
_entity_poly.type
_entity_poly.pdbx_seq_one_letter_code
_entity_poly.pdbx_strand_id
1 'polypeptide(L)'
;MQKYYKYILILASFLCISHGYSEELRFKYAKGDSYRILSTVKQNVIVNGKYDHSAEIVNRISVEIIDVDEDGWGEHQARFMTSETAVKGLNEKEFTWGQEYESLFWISPLGEYSVSDEYYMPTTRNVPLFPTRNLNPNEGWEGEGLEVHDLREVFGIEKPYIIPFKARYIYKGEIEIDGKKLQEIAVYYKLDYANPVPKKEEYSKNDQIIDFPFHTSGNFEQTIYFDAELGAMHSYK
;
A
#
# COMPACT_ATOMS: atom_id res chain seq x y z
N MET A 1 1.60 70.54 -43.56
CA MET A 1 2.02 70.18 -42.18
C MET A 1 1.08 69.10 -41.68
N GLN A 2 1.53 67.84 -41.64
CA GLN A 2 0.72 66.68 -41.27
C GLN A 2 1.30 66.13 -39.95
N LYS A 3 0.56 66.29 -38.85
CA LYS A 3 0.97 65.80 -37.52
C LYS A 3 0.70 64.30 -37.44
N TYR A 4 1.77 63.49 -37.39
CA TYR A 4 1.68 62.07 -37.09
C TYR A 4 1.56 61.88 -35.57
N TYR A 5 0.43 61.31 -35.12
CA TYR A 5 0.27 60.82 -33.75
C TYR A 5 0.90 59.43 -33.64
N LYS A 6 1.95 59.29 -32.81
CA LYS A 6 2.50 58.00 -32.42
C LYS A 6 1.57 57.38 -31.37
N TYR A 7 0.79 56.37 -31.75
CA TYR A 7 0.10 55.51 -30.82
C TYR A 7 1.10 54.55 -30.18
N ILE A 8 1.34 54.69 -28.87
CA ILE A 8 2.08 53.72 -28.08
C ILE A 8 1.09 52.60 -27.71
N LEU A 9 1.24 51.44 -28.34
CA LEU A 9 0.58 50.20 -27.95
C LEU A 9 1.26 49.69 -26.68
N ILE A 10 0.61 49.86 -25.53
CA ILE A 10 1.00 49.20 -24.28
C ILE A 10 0.42 47.78 -24.34
N LEU A 11 1.26 46.81 -24.70
CA LEU A 11 0.94 45.39 -24.63
C LEU A 11 1.03 44.98 -23.14
N ALA A 12 -0.09 45.03 -22.42
CA ALA A 12 -0.16 44.50 -21.06
C ALA A 12 -0.08 42.97 -21.11
N SER A 13 1.10 42.41 -20.88
CA SER A 13 1.26 40.97 -20.66
C SER A 13 0.60 40.61 -19.33
N PHE A 14 -0.57 39.97 -19.40
CA PHE A 14 -1.10 39.22 -18.26
C PHE A 14 -0.14 38.05 -18.02
N LEU A 15 0.79 38.23 -17.06
CA LEU A 15 1.47 37.11 -16.45
C LEU A 15 0.39 36.34 -15.67
N CYS A 16 -0.20 35.32 -16.28
CA CYS A 16 -0.88 34.29 -15.50
C CYS A 16 0.20 33.61 -14.65
N ILE A 17 0.30 34.01 -13.39
CA ILE A 17 1.04 33.26 -12.38
C ILE A 17 0.22 31.99 -12.16
N SER A 18 0.51 30.95 -12.95
CA SER A 18 0.08 29.60 -12.63
C SER A 18 0.74 29.27 -11.29
N HIS A 19 -0.01 29.38 -10.19
CA HIS A 19 0.39 28.76 -8.94
C HIS A 19 0.40 27.26 -9.23
N GLY A 20 1.58 26.72 -9.51
CA GLY A 20 1.78 25.29 -9.54
C GLY A 20 1.51 24.79 -8.14
N TYR A 21 0.34 24.19 -7.92
CA TYR A 21 0.04 23.48 -6.68
C TYR A 21 0.97 22.28 -6.65
N SER A 22 1.95 22.35 -5.78
CA SER A 22 2.96 21.32 -5.59
C SER A 22 2.87 20.87 -4.14
N GLU A 23 2.41 19.64 -3.93
CA GLU A 23 2.12 19.12 -2.59
C GLU A 23 3.29 18.28 -2.09
N GLU A 24 3.66 18.49 -0.82
CA GLU A 24 4.56 17.59 -0.10
C GLU A 24 3.73 16.59 0.70
N LEU A 25 3.76 15.32 0.29
CA LEU A 25 3.01 14.25 0.95
C LEU A 25 3.92 13.53 1.95
N ARG A 26 3.56 13.59 3.24
CA ARG A 26 4.28 12.94 4.33
C ARG A 26 3.32 12.38 5.34
N PHE A 27 3.64 11.20 5.85
CA PHE A 27 3.05 10.74 7.09
C PHE A 27 3.49 11.61 8.26
N LYS A 28 2.57 11.88 9.18
CA LYS A 28 2.83 12.60 10.42
C LYS A 28 2.27 11.77 11.56
N TYR A 29 3.08 11.56 12.58
CA TYR A 29 2.72 10.72 13.72
C TYR A 29 2.84 11.51 15.01
N ALA A 30 1.90 11.29 15.93
CA ALA A 30 2.05 11.65 17.32
C ALA A 30 1.90 10.40 18.20
N LYS A 31 2.74 10.29 19.23
CA LYS A 31 2.63 9.23 20.23
C LYS A 31 1.25 9.27 20.90
N GLY A 32 0.58 8.13 20.95
CA GLY A 32 -0.79 7.97 21.44
C GLY A 32 -1.86 8.12 20.35
N ASP A 33 -1.51 8.47 19.11
CA ASP A 33 -2.44 8.37 18.00
C ASP A 33 -2.91 6.93 17.82
N SER A 34 -4.17 6.77 17.47
CA SER A 34 -4.73 5.46 17.15
C SER A 34 -5.69 5.55 15.98
N TYR A 35 -5.72 4.49 15.20
CA TYR A 35 -6.61 4.38 14.06
C TYR A 35 -7.02 2.92 13.82
N ARG A 36 -8.06 2.76 13.01
CA ARG A 36 -8.61 1.46 12.66
C ARG A 36 -8.79 1.35 11.16
N ILE A 37 -8.37 0.22 10.61
CA ILE A 37 -8.63 -0.15 9.22
C ILE A 37 -9.70 -1.22 9.23
N LEU A 38 -10.77 -0.97 8.49
CA LEU A 38 -11.82 -1.94 8.19
C LEU A 38 -11.84 -2.12 6.68
N SER A 39 -11.59 -3.34 6.22
CA SER A 39 -11.62 -3.64 4.79
C SER A 39 -12.30 -4.97 4.51
N THR A 40 -12.90 -5.05 3.33
CA THR A 40 -13.50 -6.27 2.79
C THR A 40 -12.91 -6.50 1.42
N VAL A 41 -12.22 -7.62 1.24
CA VAL A 41 -11.62 -8.05 -0.03
C VAL A 41 -12.47 -9.18 -0.58
N LYS A 42 -12.87 -9.08 -1.84
CA LYS A 42 -13.56 -10.16 -2.55
C LYS A 42 -12.61 -10.74 -3.59
N GLN A 43 -12.37 -12.04 -3.51
CA GLN A 43 -11.45 -12.74 -4.38
C GLN A 43 -12.11 -13.91 -5.11
N ASN A 44 -11.63 -14.18 -6.32
CA ASN A 44 -11.92 -15.41 -7.05
C ASN A 44 -10.61 -16.18 -7.19
N VAL A 45 -10.58 -17.40 -6.67
CA VAL A 45 -9.40 -18.26 -6.71
C VAL A 45 -9.49 -19.19 -7.92
N ILE A 46 -8.42 -19.23 -8.71
CA ILE A 46 -8.30 -20.04 -9.91
C ILE A 46 -7.09 -20.94 -9.75
N VAL A 47 -7.29 -22.25 -9.75
CA VAL A 47 -6.23 -23.26 -9.64
C VAL A 47 -6.13 -24.02 -10.97
N ASN A 48 -4.95 -24.03 -11.58
CA ASN A 48 -4.71 -24.67 -12.89
C ASN A 48 -5.68 -24.20 -13.98
N GLY A 49 -6.00 -22.90 -14.00
CA GLY A 49 -6.89 -22.28 -14.99
C GLY A 49 -8.38 -22.59 -14.80
N LYS A 50 -8.77 -23.27 -13.73
CA LYS A 50 -10.17 -23.56 -13.39
C LYS A 50 -10.57 -22.78 -12.14
N TYR A 51 -11.78 -22.21 -12.17
CA TYR A 51 -12.38 -21.62 -10.98
C TYR A 51 -12.44 -22.67 -9.86
N ASP A 52 -11.94 -22.31 -8.69
CA ASP A 52 -11.97 -23.15 -7.50
C ASP A 52 -13.07 -22.68 -6.54
N HIS A 53 -12.96 -21.44 -6.05
CA HIS A 53 -13.93 -20.82 -5.14
C HIS A 53 -13.88 -19.29 -5.20
N SER A 54 -14.88 -18.65 -4.58
CA SER A 54 -14.87 -17.23 -4.26
C SER A 54 -14.73 -17.07 -2.76
N ALA A 55 -13.97 -16.07 -2.33
CA ALA A 55 -13.79 -15.77 -0.92
C ALA A 55 -14.03 -14.29 -0.63
N GLU A 56 -14.55 -14.02 0.55
CA GLU A 56 -14.66 -12.69 1.13
C GLU A 56 -13.81 -12.65 2.40
N ILE A 57 -12.79 -11.79 2.40
CA ILE A 57 -11.91 -11.57 3.55
C ILE A 57 -12.29 -10.25 4.19
N VAL A 58 -12.61 -10.29 5.48
CA VAL A 58 -12.85 -9.10 6.30
C VAL A 58 -11.66 -8.88 7.21
N ASN A 59 -11.02 -7.72 7.10
CA ASN A 59 -9.91 -7.31 7.96
C ASN A 59 -10.39 -6.26 8.95
N ARG A 60 -10.04 -6.45 10.22
CA ARG A 60 -10.15 -5.45 11.27
C ARG A 60 -8.79 -5.26 11.90
N ILE A 61 -8.19 -4.10 11.64
CA ILE A 61 -6.84 -3.79 12.11
C ILE A 61 -6.96 -2.61 13.06
N SER A 62 -6.46 -2.77 14.27
CA SER A 62 -6.35 -1.67 15.24
C SER A 62 -4.87 -1.34 15.40
N VAL A 63 -4.54 -0.05 15.38
CA VAL A 63 -3.15 0.42 15.45
C VAL A 63 -3.04 1.54 16.47
N GLU A 64 -1.99 1.49 17.28
CA GLU A 64 -1.57 2.56 18.19
C GLU A 64 -0.14 2.97 17.85
N ILE A 65 0.12 4.29 17.82
CA ILE A 65 1.47 4.84 17.70
C ILE A 65 2.07 4.90 19.09
N ILE A 66 2.97 3.97 19.42
CA ILE A 66 3.53 3.85 20.76
C ILE A 66 4.79 4.68 20.96
N ASP A 67 5.45 5.10 19.88
CA ASP A 67 6.57 6.04 19.92
C ASP A 67 6.75 6.79 18.60
N VAL A 68 7.48 7.90 18.64
CA VAL A 68 7.90 8.66 17.45
C VAL A 68 9.34 9.09 17.65
N ASP A 69 10.22 8.80 16.70
CA ASP A 69 11.64 9.16 16.80
C ASP A 69 11.92 10.61 16.35
N GLU A 70 13.18 11.02 16.42
CA GLU A 70 13.62 12.37 16.05
C GLU A 70 13.50 12.68 14.55
N ASP A 71 13.49 11.65 13.70
CA ASP A 71 13.34 11.76 12.25
C ASP A 71 11.86 11.67 11.81
N GLY A 72 10.94 11.47 12.77
CA GLY A 72 9.51 11.41 12.56
C GLY A 72 8.99 10.03 12.15
N TRP A 73 9.76 8.96 12.33
CA TRP A 73 9.24 7.61 12.18
C TRP A 73 8.29 7.31 13.33
N GLY A 74 7.12 6.76 13.01
CA GLY A 74 6.17 6.28 14.00
C GLY A 74 6.38 4.80 14.27
N GLU A 75 6.39 4.39 15.54
CA GLU A 75 6.33 2.98 15.94
C GLU A 75 4.87 2.56 16.11
N HIS A 76 4.43 1.62 15.28
CA HIS A 76 3.07 1.11 15.24
C HIS A 76 3.00 -0.22 15.97
N GLN A 77 2.19 -0.28 17.03
CA GLN A 77 1.70 -1.52 17.60
C GLN A 77 0.34 -1.84 16.97
N ALA A 78 0.26 -2.94 16.22
CA ALA A 78 -0.92 -3.30 15.46
C ALA A 78 -1.43 -4.69 15.82
N ARG A 79 -2.76 -4.81 15.91
CA ARG A 79 -3.48 -6.08 16.00
C ARG A 79 -4.35 -6.26 14.77
N PHE A 80 -4.09 -7.32 14.02
CA PHE A 80 -4.79 -7.71 12.81
C PHE A 80 -5.74 -8.85 13.13
N MET A 81 -7.03 -8.67 12.88
CA MET A 81 -8.02 -9.74 12.94
C MET A 81 -8.56 -9.93 11.52
N THR A 82 -8.29 -11.08 10.94
CA THR A 82 -8.75 -11.43 9.59
C THR A 82 -9.76 -12.56 9.70
N SER A 83 -10.87 -12.44 8.98
CA SER A 83 -11.80 -13.54 8.79
C SER A 83 -12.05 -13.78 7.32
N GLU A 84 -11.92 -15.02 6.88
CA GLU A 84 -12.19 -15.40 5.50
C GLU A 84 -13.42 -16.30 5.43
N THR A 85 -14.37 -15.91 4.57
CA THR A 85 -15.53 -16.73 4.20
C THR A 85 -15.38 -17.19 2.76
N ALA A 86 -15.24 -18.50 2.52
CA ALA A 86 -15.18 -19.08 1.18
C ALA A 86 -16.48 -19.81 0.82
N VAL A 87 -16.94 -19.64 -0.44
CA VAL A 87 -18.13 -20.31 -1.00
C VAL A 87 -17.74 -21.08 -2.25
N LYS A 88 -18.15 -22.35 -2.33
CA LYS A 88 -17.91 -23.21 -3.50
C LYS A 88 -19.21 -23.48 -4.27
N GLY A 89 -19.40 -22.77 -5.38
CA GLY A 89 -20.57 -22.94 -6.25
C GLY A 89 -21.92 -22.60 -5.60
N LEU A 90 -23.03 -22.96 -6.25
CA LEU A 90 -24.39 -22.56 -5.84
C LEU A 90 -24.93 -23.26 -4.58
N ASN A 91 -24.28 -24.32 -4.07
CA ASN A 91 -24.86 -25.21 -3.06
C ASN A 91 -23.87 -25.81 -2.02
N GLU A 92 -22.63 -25.33 -1.85
CA GLU A 92 -21.71 -25.93 -0.87
C GLU A 92 -20.97 -24.95 0.07
N LYS A 93 -20.98 -25.39 1.34
CA LYS A 93 -20.25 -25.02 2.57
C LYS A 93 -19.55 -23.66 2.60
N GLU A 94 -20.06 -22.81 3.49
CA GLU A 94 -19.39 -21.63 4.02
C GLU A 94 -18.25 -22.07 4.95
N PHE A 95 -17.00 -21.76 4.60
CA PHE A 95 -15.86 -21.96 5.48
C PHE A 95 -15.51 -20.63 6.13
N THR A 96 -15.51 -20.54 7.45
CA THR A 96 -15.06 -19.35 8.17
C THR A 96 -13.75 -19.65 8.89
N TRP A 97 -12.69 -18.97 8.47
CA TRP A 97 -11.38 -19.01 9.13
C TRP A 97 -11.17 -17.68 9.84
N GLY A 98 -10.65 -17.71 11.07
CA GLY A 98 -10.26 -16.52 11.81
C GLY A 98 -8.79 -16.62 12.18
N GLN A 99 -8.01 -15.59 11.87
CA GLN A 99 -6.62 -15.47 12.30
C GLN A 99 -6.41 -14.13 13.01
N GLU A 100 -5.55 -14.16 14.03
CA GLU A 100 -5.10 -12.95 14.72
C GLU A 100 -3.58 -12.86 14.63
N TYR A 101 -3.09 -11.68 14.28
CA TYR A 101 -1.67 -11.35 14.30
C TYR A 101 -1.45 -10.11 15.16
N GLU A 102 -0.35 -10.09 15.88
CA GLU A 102 0.20 -8.88 16.48
C GLU A 102 1.49 -8.53 15.74
N SER A 103 1.75 -7.24 15.54
CA SER A 103 2.99 -6.79 14.93
C SER A 103 3.44 -5.46 15.50
N LEU A 104 4.75 -5.31 15.55
CA LEU A 104 5.43 -4.07 15.89
C LEU A 104 6.31 -3.66 14.69
N PHE A 105 6.11 -2.44 14.20
CA PHE A 105 6.87 -1.95 13.05
C PHE A 105 6.97 -0.43 13.05
N TRP A 106 8.00 0.07 12.40
CA TRP A 106 8.19 1.50 12.20
C TRP A 106 7.77 1.91 10.78
N ILE A 107 7.12 3.06 10.64
CA ILE A 107 6.86 3.68 9.34
C ILE A 107 7.49 5.07 9.29
N SER A 108 8.23 5.35 8.23
CA SER A 108 8.87 6.65 8.00
C SER A 108 7.87 7.71 7.52
N PRO A 109 8.21 9.00 7.58
CA PRO A 109 7.41 10.06 6.97
C PRO A 109 7.15 9.86 5.47
N LEU A 110 7.99 9.09 4.76
CA LEU A 110 7.78 8.76 3.36
C LEU A 110 6.91 7.52 3.15
N GLY A 111 6.64 6.73 4.19
CA GLY A 111 5.88 5.48 4.10
C GLY A 111 6.74 4.22 4.00
N GLU A 112 8.05 4.31 4.23
CA GLU A 112 8.95 3.14 4.31
C GLU A 112 8.73 2.39 5.63
N TYR A 113 8.67 1.07 5.56
CA TYR A 113 8.48 0.18 6.69
C TYR A 113 9.82 -0.40 7.15
N SER A 114 10.01 -0.44 8.48
CA SER A 114 11.01 -1.28 9.13
C SER A 114 10.29 -2.28 10.03
N VAL A 115 10.39 -3.56 9.68
CA VAL A 115 9.66 -4.65 10.34
C VAL A 115 10.61 -5.82 10.59
N SER A 116 10.60 -6.34 11.83
CA SER A 116 11.33 -7.57 12.19
C SER A 116 10.85 -8.77 11.37
N ASP A 117 11.74 -9.75 11.14
CA ASP A 117 11.43 -10.98 10.40
C ASP A 117 10.61 -11.99 11.20
N GLU A 118 10.16 -11.63 12.41
CA GLU A 118 9.19 -12.39 13.19
C GLU A 118 7.72 -12.04 12.84
N TYR A 119 7.49 -10.89 12.18
CA TYR A 119 6.14 -10.40 11.89
C TYR A 119 5.74 -10.63 10.43
N TYR A 120 4.60 -11.30 10.24
CA TYR A 120 4.01 -11.60 8.94
C TYR A 120 3.11 -10.47 8.42
N MET A 121 2.73 -9.53 9.29
CA MET A 121 1.85 -8.41 8.98
C MET A 121 2.57 -7.06 9.16
N PRO A 122 2.19 -6.01 8.40
CA PRO A 122 1.27 -6.07 7.26
C PRO A 122 1.88 -6.80 6.06
N THR A 123 1.01 -7.37 5.22
CA THR A 123 1.40 -8.11 4.01
C THR A 123 2.00 -7.18 2.97
N THR A 124 1.33 -6.08 2.64
CA THR A 124 1.85 -5.07 1.73
C THR A 124 2.57 -3.98 2.53
N ARG A 125 3.86 -3.76 2.21
CA ARG A 125 4.72 -2.76 2.86
C ARG A 125 5.20 -1.74 1.82
N ASN A 126 5.49 -0.53 2.30
CA ASN A 126 5.94 0.62 1.49
C ASN A 126 4.93 1.07 0.42
N VAL A 127 3.63 0.99 0.72
CA VAL A 127 2.56 1.49 -0.15
C VAL A 127 1.58 2.34 0.67
N PRO A 128 1.51 3.66 0.42
CA PRO A 128 2.33 4.43 -0.52
C PRO A 128 3.75 4.65 0.01
N LEU A 129 4.71 4.78 -0.92
CA LEU A 129 6.05 5.33 -0.65
C LEU A 129 6.20 6.66 -1.41
N PHE A 130 6.20 7.77 -0.69
CA PHE A 130 6.28 9.12 -1.25
C PHE A 130 7.71 9.51 -1.64
N PRO A 131 7.91 10.32 -2.68
CA PRO A 131 9.23 10.85 -3.02
C PRO A 131 9.59 12.02 -2.10
N THR A 132 10.89 12.30 -1.97
CA THR A 132 11.42 13.42 -1.15
C THR A 132 11.10 14.82 -1.68
N ARG A 133 10.50 14.92 -2.86
CA ARG A 133 10.18 16.16 -3.57
C ARG A 133 8.68 16.38 -3.61
N ASN A 134 8.26 17.63 -3.83
CA ASN A 134 6.86 17.95 -4.03
C ASN A 134 6.33 17.38 -5.34
N LEU A 135 5.03 17.13 -5.38
CA LEU A 135 4.31 16.51 -6.49
C LEU A 135 3.30 17.48 -7.09
N ASN A 136 3.31 17.59 -8.42
CA ASN A 136 2.28 18.31 -9.14
C ASN A 136 1.15 17.36 -9.57
N PRO A 137 -0.09 17.84 -9.75
CA PRO A 137 -1.15 17.02 -10.31
C PRO A 137 -0.77 16.38 -11.64
N ASN A 138 -1.11 15.11 -11.80
CA ASN A 138 -0.76 14.18 -12.88
C ASN A 138 0.72 13.78 -12.97
N GLU A 139 1.52 14.14 -11.97
CA GLU A 139 2.89 13.69 -11.88
C GLU A 139 2.98 12.25 -11.38
N GLY A 140 3.87 11.47 -11.98
CA GLY A 140 4.13 10.09 -11.60
C GLY A 140 5.50 9.90 -10.94
N TRP A 141 5.60 8.88 -10.09
CA TRP A 141 6.85 8.39 -9.53
C TRP A 141 6.80 6.87 -9.34
N GLU A 142 7.94 6.29 -9.00
CA GLU A 142 8.03 4.88 -8.65
C GLU A 142 8.57 4.74 -7.22
N GLY A 143 8.20 3.65 -6.55
CA GLY A 143 8.68 3.30 -5.22
C GLY A 143 8.82 1.79 -5.07
N GLU A 144 9.77 1.36 -4.25
CA GLU A 144 9.97 -0.06 -3.93
C GLU A 144 8.94 -0.50 -2.88
N GLY A 145 8.35 -1.68 -3.09
CA GLY A 145 7.36 -2.30 -2.23
C GLY A 145 7.71 -3.73 -1.90
N LEU A 146 7.13 -4.24 -0.81
CA LEU A 146 7.27 -5.64 -0.42
C LEU A 146 5.87 -6.24 -0.22
N GLU A 147 5.66 -7.43 -0.76
CA GLU A 147 4.52 -8.28 -0.41
C GLU A 147 5.03 -9.42 0.47
N VAL A 148 4.38 -9.61 1.60
CA VAL A 148 4.78 -10.54 2.66
C VAL A 148 3.66 -11.53 2.90
N HIS A 149 4.01 -12.81 2.85
CA HIS A 149 3.05 -13.90 3.04
C HIS A 149 3.45 -14.80 4.20
N ASP A 150 2.44 -15.20 4.98
CA ASP A 150 2.55 -16.32 5.89
C ASP A 150 2.34 -17.63 5.12
N LEU A 151 3.42 -18.37 4.92
CA LEU A 151 3.42 -19.63 4.19
C LEU A 151 3.64 -20.84 5.12
N ARG A 152 3.45 -20.66 6.44
CA ARG A 152 3.65 -21.73 7.42
C ARG A 152 2.69 -22.89 7.25
N GLU A 153 1.40 -22.61 7.08
CA GLU A 153 0.38 -23.67 7.00
C GLU A 153 0.46 -24.46 5.69
N VAL A 154 0.79 -23.78 4.58
CA VAL A 154 0.78 -24.38 3.24
C VAL A 154 2.12 -25.03 2.90
N PHE A 155 3.23 -24.37 3.22
CA PHE A 155 4.57 -24.78 2.83
C PHE A 155 5.51 -25.02 4.01
N GLY A 156 5.09 -24.83 5.27
CA GLY A 156 5.97 -25.01 6.42
C GLY A 156 7.11 -23.99 6.51
N ILE A 157 7.06 -22.90 5.75
CA ILE A 157 8.10 -21.86 5.74
C ILE A 157 7.93 -21.02 7.00
N GLU A 158 8.84 -21.21 7.96
CA GLU A 158 8.72 -20.63 9.30
C GLU A 158 8.85 -19.10 9.31
N LYS A 159 9.61 -18.49 8.39
CA LYS A 159 9.79 -17.04 8.32
C LYS A 159 8.81 -16.39 7.33
N PRO A 160 8.45 -15.10 7.50
CA PRO A 160 7.68 -14.35 6.53
C PRO A 160 8.31 -14.44 5.14
N TYR A 161 7.50 -14.80 4.15
CA TYR A 161 7.95 -14.94 2.78
C TYR A 161 7.83 -13.60 2.05
N ILE A 162 8.97 -12.99 1.71
CA ILE A 162 9.04 -11.61 1.22
C ILE A 162 9.27 -11.58 -0.28
N ILE A 163 8.42 -10.83 -0.99
CA ILE A 163 8.43 -10.68 -2.44
C ILE A 163 8.59 -9.19 -2.76
N PRO A 164 9.72 -8.76 -3.34
CA PRO A 164 9.90 -7.37 -3.73
C PRO A 164 9.13 -7.04 -5.00
N PHE A 165 8.65 -5.80 -5.09
CA PHE A 165 8.03 -5.26 -6.30
C PHE A 165 8.28 -3.78 -6.46
N LYS A 166 8.00 -3.26 -7.66
CA LYS A 166 8.04 -1.83 -7.95
C LYS A 166 6.64 -1.29 -8.17
N ALA A 167 6.22 -0.34 -7.33
CA ALA A 167 4.98 0.39 -7.48
C ALA A 167 5.18 1.61 -8.38
N ARG A 168 4.18 1.87 -9.21
CA ARG A 168 4.05 3.09 -10.00
C ARG A 168 2.89 3.89 -9.44
N TYR A 169 3.13 5.16 -9.23
CA TYR A 169 2.17 6.08 -8.65
C TYR A 169 1.86 7.21 -9.64
N ILE A 170 0.66 7.76 -9.55
CA ILE A 170 0.26 9.02 -10.18
C ILE A 170 -0.50 9.83 -9.14
N TYR A 171 0.00 11.01 -8.79
CA TYR A 171 -0.73 11.96 -7.98
C TYR A 171 -1.78 12.64 -8.86
N LYS A 172 -3.07 12.40 -8.60
CA LYS A 172 -4.17 12.92 -9.42
C LYS A 172 -4.54 14.35 -9.06
N GLY A 173 -4.14 14.83 -7.89
CA GLY A 173 -4.45 16.15 -7.37
C GLY A 173 -5.36 16.08 -6.13
N GLU A 174 -5.79 17.25 -5.69
CA GLU A 174 -6.75 17.40 -4.60
C GLU A 174 -8.17 17.01 -5.08
N ILE A 175 -8.89 16.28 -4.22
CA ILE A 175 -10.30 15.92 -4.37
C ILE A 175 -11.05 16.23 -3.07
N GLU A 176 -12.35 16.54 -3.16
CA GLU A 176 -13.20 16.69 -1.98
C GLU A 176 -14.08 15.44 -1.79
N ILE A 177 -14.00 14.81 -0.61
CA ILE A 177 -14.83 13.67 -0.22
C ILE A 177 -15.43 13.98 1.15
N ASP A 178 -16.75 13.96 1.26
CA ASP A 178 -17.48 14.23 2.52
C ASP A 178 -17.05 15.53 3.23
N GLY A 179 -16.74 16.57 2.45
CA GLY A 179 -16.28 17.88 2.94
C GLY A 179 -14.80 17.93 3.37
N LYS A 180 -14.03 16.85 3.17
CA LYS A 180 -12.59 16.81 3.39
C LYS A 180 -11.82 16.95 2.08
N LYS A 181 -10.81 17.81 2.08
CA LYS A 181 -9.83 17.92 0.99
C LYS A 181 -8.79 16.84 1.15
N LEU A 182 -8.73 15.93 0.18
CA LEU A 182 -7.85 14.77 0.19
C LEU A 182 -6.99 14.75 -1.07
N GLN A 183 -5.85 14.10 -0.99
CA GLN A 183 -4.94 13.90 -2.11
C GLN A 183 -5.22 12.54 -2.71
N GLU A 184 -5.64 12.52 -3.98
CA GLU A 184 -5.93 11.29 -4.71
C GLU A 184 -4.65 10.77 -5.38
N ILE A 185 -4.30 9.52 -5.11
CA ILE A 185 -3.11 8.88 -5.65
C ILE A 185 -3.54 7.54 -6.25
N ALA A 186 -3.28 7.36 -7.54
CA ALA A 186 -3.41 6.04 -8.16
C ALA A 186 -2.10 5.27 -7.96
N VAL A 187 -2.18 4.02 -7.52
CA VAL A 187 -1.05 3.10 -7.42
C VAL A 187 -1.32 1.85 -8.26
N TYR A 188 -0.27 1.38 -8.92
CA TYR A 188 -0.28 0.16 -9.69
C TYR A 188 1.03 -0.60 -9.50
N TYR A 189 0.94 -1.91 -9.29
CA TYR A 189 2.11 -2.79 -9.30
C TYR A 189 1.77 -4.17 -9.81
N LYS A 190 2.82 -4.88 -10.24
CA LYS A 190 2.76 -6.28 -10.65
C LYS A 190 3.74 -7.07 -9.80
N LEU A 191 3.32 -8.25 -9.39
CA LEU A 191 4.23 -9.28 -8.93
C LEU A 191 4.55 -10.16 -10.14
N ASP A 192 5.83 -10.35 -10.40
CA ASP A 192 6.38 -11.28 -11.38
C ASP A 192 7.74 -11.69 -10.83
N TYR A 193 7.71 -12.59 -9.85
CA TYR A 193 8.85 -12.91 -9.03
C TYR A 193 9.17 -14.39 -9.14
N ALA A 194 10.31 -14.68 -9.78
CA ALA A 194 10.92 -16.00 -9.73
C ALA A 194 11.52 -16.21 -8.34
N ASN A 195 10.81 -16.99 -7.55
CA ASN A 195 11.16 -17.24 -6.18
C ASN A 195 12.51 -17.96 -6.10
N PRO A 196 13.43 -17.51 -5.22
CA PRO A 196 14.70 -18.20 -5.06
C PRO A 196 14.44 -19.63 -4.58
N VAL A 197 15.07 -20.60 -5.23
CA VAL A 197 15.07 -21.98 -4.76
C VAL A 197 15.76 -21.98 -3.39
N PRO A 198 15.10 -22.44 -2.31
CA PRO A 198 15.72 -22.46 -0.99
C PRO A 198 16.96 -23.36 -1.02
N LYS A 199 17.85 -23.25 -0.03
CA LYS A 199 18.97 -24.20 0.06
C LYS A 199 18.47 -25.57 0.51
N LYS A 200 19.22 -26.65 0.21
CA LYS A 200 18.81 -28.03 0.55
C LYS A 200 18.48 -28.21 2.03
N GLU A 201 19.22 -27.50 2.87
CA GLU A 201 19.07 -27.51 4.32
C GLU A 201 17.79 -26.76 4.78
N GLU A 202 17.23 -25.89 3.95
CA GLU A 202 16.05 -25.06 4.22
C GLU A 202 14.75 -25.72 3.75
N TYR A 203 14.80 -26.62 2.74
CA TYR A 203 13.64 -27.40 2.26
C TYR A 203 13.68 -28.89 2.64
N SER A 204 14.55 -29.28 3.57
CA SER A 204 14.65 -30.64 4.10
C SER A 204 14.45 -30.64 5.62
N LYS A 205 13.29 -31.11 6.09
CA LYS A 205 13.04 -31.32 7.53
C LYS A 205 12.73 -32.80 7.76
N ASN A 206 13.53 -33.47 8.59
CA ASN A 206 13.41 -34.91 8.86
C ASN A 206 13.35 -35.79 7.59
N ASP A 207 14.26 -35.57 6.64
CA ASP A 207 14.32 -36.28 5.33
C ASP A 207 13.08 -36.12 4.42
N GLN A 208 12.16 -35.20 4.74
CA GLN A 208 11.04 -34.81 3.87
C GLN A 208 11.40 -33.56 3.07
N ILE A 209 11.11 -33.56 1.77
CA ILE A 209 11.21 -32.39 0.90
C ILE A 209 9.99 -31.52 1.17
N ILE A 210 10.26 -30.27 1.55
CA ILE A 210 9.26 -29.22 1.71
C ILE A 210 9.01 -28.60 0.33
N ASP A 211 7.75 -28.55 -0.08
CA ASP A 211 7.35 -27.84 -1.31
C ASP A 211 7.53 -26.32 -1.11
N PHE A 212 7.79 -25.58 -2.18
CA PHE A 212 7.99 -24.12 -2.09
C PHE A 212 7.41 -23.43 -3.33
N PRO A 213 6.92 -22.19 -3.20
CA PRO A 213 6.41 -21.47 -4.35
C PRO A 213 7.56 -21.21 -5.31
N PHE A 214 7.50 -21.76 -6.53
CA PHE A 214 8.53 -21.56 -7.54
C PHE A 214 8.42 -20.18 -8.23
N HIS A 215 7.21 -19.65 -8.31
CA HIS A 215 6.94 -18.37 -8.95
C HIS A 215 5.70 -17.72 -8.36
N THR A 216 5.77 -16.41 -8.12
CA THR A 216 4.64 -15.61 -7.66
C THR A 216 4.30 -14.54 -8.70
N SER A 217 3.03 -14.47 -9.07
CA SER A 217 2.53 -13.43 -9.98
C SER A 217 1.22 -12.83 -9.50
N GLY A 218 0.99 -11.56 -9.85
CA GLY A 218 -0.19 -10.81 -9.43
C GLY A 218 -0.25 -9.44 -10.07
N ASN A 219 -1.45 -8.87 -10.13
CA ASN A 219 -1.69 -7.52 -10.66
C ASN A 219 -2.51 -6.75 -9.63
N PHE A 220 -2.07 -5.55 -9.31
CA PHE A 220 -2.66 -4.73 -8.26
C PHE A 220 -2.86 -3.32 -8.78
N GLU A 221 -4.06 -2.79 -8.57
CA GLU A 221 -4.45 -1.42 -8.87
C GLU A 221 -5.30 -0.94 -7.71
N GLN A 222 -4.99 0.26 -7.20
CA GLN A 222 -5.68 0.82 -6.05
C GLN A 222 -5.67 2.35 -6.16
N THR A 223 -6.73 2.98 -5.68
CA THR A 223 -6.78 4.43 -5.46
C THR A 223 -6.66 4.70 -3.97
N ILE A 224 -5.69 5.52 -3.60
CA ILE A 224 -5.43 5.99 -2.24
C ILE A 224 -5.96 7.41 -2.09
N TYR A 225 -6.67 7.66 -1.00
CA TYR A 225 -7.03 9.01 -0.55
C TYR A 225 -6.25 9.35 0.71
N PHE A 226 -5.41 10.38 0.62
CA PHE A 226 -4.50 10.78 1.68
C PHE A 226 -4.88 12.17 2.22
N ASP A 227 -4.96 12.31 3.53
CA ASP A 227 -5.17 13.60 4.19
C ASP A 227 -3.81 14.25 4.46
N ALA A 228 -3.40 15.20 3.63
CA ALA A 228 -2.10 15.86 3.72
C ALA A 228 -1.98 16.81 4.92
N GLU A 229 -3.11 17.32 5.42
CA GLU A 229 -3.13 18.16 6.62
C GLU A 229 -2.79 17.30 7.83
N LEU A 230 -3.51 16.19 8.02
CA LEU A 230 -3.26 15.22 9.08
C LEU A 230 -1.97 14.43 8.88
N GLY A 231 -1.52 14.24 7.64
CA GLY A 231 -0.42 13.34 7.32
C GLY A 231 -0.80 11.87 7.51
N ALA A 232 -2.01 11.49 7.09
CA ALA A 232 -2.53 10.14 7.33
C ALA A 232 -3.37 9.62 6.16
N MET A 233 -3.42 8.30 6.03
CA MET A 233 -4.32 7.63 5.08
C MET A 233 -5.77 7.83 5.52
N HIS A 234 -6.62 8.35 4.63
CA HIS A 234 -8.04 8.48 4.90
C HIS A 234 -8.80 7.21 4.50
N SER A 235 -8.62 6.76 3.26
CA SER A 235 -9.28 5.57 2.72
C SER A 235 -8.61 5.10 1.43
N TYR A 236 -9.03 3.94 0.93
CA TYR A 236 -8.60 3.43 -0.36
C TYR A 236 -9.71 2.61 -1.03
N LYS A 237 -9.58 2.40 -2.34
CA LYS A 237 -10.49 1.61 -3.19
C LYS A 237 -9.72 0.70 -4.12
#